data_AF-A0A8T9BX03-F1
#
_entry.id   AF-A0A8T9BX03-F1
#
_cell.length_a   1.000
_cell.length_b   1.000
_cell.length_c   1.000
_cell.angle_alpha   90.00
_cell.angle_beta   90.00
_cell.angle_gamma   90.00
#
_symmetry.space_group_name_H-M   'P 1'
#
loop_
_entity.id
_entity.type
_entity.pdbx_description
1 polymer ?
#
loop_
_entity_poly.entity_id
_entity_poly.type
_entity_poly.pdbx_seq_one_letter_code
_entity_poly.pdbx_strand_id
1 'polypeptide(L)'
;MAQQRPAYGDVSSNLPTPILAIRHAICVSCHNPIDKPKKCGGCKRASYCSPECQKKDWKKSHQKLCKILIASNERRVETSRIGRSWEQYRSEKRADIDAFRQQNPGYSENDQRFLMYEPSCRHCFRSAPQLEAKNALKPCYTCEIVSFCQGCPQTHPTSECETFENIRIDEIFAIEHHRDTGKELPIIWYDYYTKISDKDIISSSLTPEMQPIPKPAKEDGRAVELAAMLRSASVTLSMALTIVAALEALDLTGKQTIKLHFVGAAAREMVRLMVFEEILHLIPSLKHLQLTFVGFDIPKRAAGEPEGPVKLDCCPSCTSQGRTRSLNLWKGAYHDYVKTLGYEKPDLAVAFHSGFSQESQMDWLPTIQYLTVAPHPTVFTSYNENEMAEETAILGGLGAKFFLSGELNKWRGLCPVLEVMEEKENSVYYLHQYWYILAGGGK
;
A
#
# COMPACT_ATOMS: atom_id res chain seq x y z
N MET A 1 -9.85 15.56 -15.93
CA MET A 1 -8.46 15.03 -15.99
C MET A 1 -8.36 14.01 -14.88
N ALA A 2 -8.38 12.73 -15.24
CA ALA A 2 -8.33 11.65 -14.25
C ALA A 2 -7.02 11.74 -13.47
N GLN A 3 -7.12 11.73 -12.14
CA GLN A 3 -5.96 11.68 -11.28
C GLN A 3 -5.35 10.28 -11.47
N GLN A 4 -4.31 10.15 -12.29
CA GLN A 4 -3.43 8.99 -12.19
C GLN A 4 -2.80 9.06 -10.80
N ARG A 5 -3.31 8.29 -9.83
CA ARG A 5 -2.48 7.98 -8.66
C ARG A 5 -1.29 7.22 -9.23
N PRO A 6 -0.05 7.55 -8.82
CA PRO A 6 1.11 6.93 -9.42
C PRO A 6 1.02 5.41 -9.20
N ALA A 7 1.04 4.67 -10.31
CA ALA A 7 1.33 3.25 -10.31
C ALA A 7 2.66 3.09 -9.58
N TYR A 8 2.61 2.49 -8.38
CA TYR A 8 3.77 2.20 -7.53
C TYR A 8 4.90 1.64 -8.40
N GLY A 9 5.84 2.51 -8.74
CA GLY A 9 6.89 2.26 -9.70
C GLY A 9 7.84 1.18 -9.22
N ASP A 10 8.25 0.32 -10.16
CA ASP A 10 9.48 -0.47 -10.17
C ASP A 10 10.08 -0.82 -8.80
N VAL A 11 9.57 -1.89 -8.19
CA VAL A 11 10.01 -2.45 -6.89
C VAL A 11 11.38 -3.13 -6.99
N SER A 12 12.17 -2.88 -8.04
CA SER A 12 13.47 -3.52 -8.20
C SER A 12 14.64 -2.76 -7.56
N SER A 13 14.47 -1.60 -6.90
CA SER A 13 15.66 -0.94 -6.31
C SER A 13 15.59 0.03 -5.13
N ASN A 14 14.47 0.42 -4.50
CA ASN A 14 14.52 1.18 -3.23
C ASN A 14 13.18 1.16 -2.48
N LEU A 15 13.17 0.76 -1.20
CA LEU A 15 12.08 1.03 -0.26
C LEU A 15 11.59 2.50 -0.39
N PRO A 16 10.27 2.76 -0.29
CA PRO A 16 9.75 4.12 -0.22
C PRO A 16 10.44 4.90 0.91
N THR A 17 10.75 6.16 0.68
CA THR A 17 11.39 7.01 1.70
C THR A 17 10.46 7.10 2.91
N PRO A 18 10.89 6.67 4.11
CA PRO A 18 10.03 6.66 5.29
C PRO A 18 9.49 8.04 5.62
N ILE A 19 8.24 8.11 6.10
CA ILE A 19 7.63 9.35 6.59
C ILE A 19 8.49 9.92 7.71
N LEU A 20 9.00 9.07 8.61
CA LEU A 20 9.89 9.48 9.70
C LEU A 20 11.17 10.19 9.20
N ALA A 21 11.69 9.81 8.04
CA ALA A 21 12.87 10.46 7.46
C ALA A 21 12.54 11.87 6.95
N ILE A 22 11.38 12.03 6.31
CA ILE A 22 10.88 13.33 5.82
C ILE A 22 10.48 14.24 6.99
N ARG A 23 10.03 13.65 8.10
CA ARG A 23 9.69 14.32 9.37
C ARG A 23 10.89 14.65 10.26
N HIS A 24 12.10 14.29 9.82
CA HIS A 24 13.36 14.50 10.52
C HIS A 24 13.57 13.68 11.81
N ALA A 25 12.75 12.65 12.05
CA ALA A 25 12.91 11.74 13.18
C ALA A 25 14.08 10.76 12.96
N ILE A 26 14.30 10.34 11.71
CA ILE A 26 15.40 9.45 11.33
C ILE A 26 16.23 10.02 10.18
N CYS A 27 17.41 9.47 9.96
CA CYS A 27 18.31 9.89 8.89
C CYS A 27 17.81 9.43 7.52
N VAL A 28 17.73 10.36 6.56
CA VAL A 28 17.36 10.05 5.16
C VAL A 28 18.29 9.03 4.49
N SER A 29 19.56 8.94 4.92
CA SER A 29 20.55 8.08 4.25
C SER A 29 20.71 6.69 4.88
N CYS A 30 20.61 6.58 6.21
CA CYS A 30 20.85 5.33 6.93
C CYS A 30 19.67 4.86 7.81
N HIS A 31 18.61 5.67 7.90
CA HIS A 31 17.40 5.40 8.67
C HIS A 31 17.61 5.20 10.18
N ASN A 32 18.77 5.58 10.73
CA ASN A 32 18.97 5.61 12.17
C ASN A 32 18.24 6.81 12.81
N PRO A 33 17.75 6.69 14.05
CA PRO A 33 17.20 7.82 14.81
C PRO A 33 18.15 9.01 14.87
N ILE A 34 17.59 10.22 14.90
CA ILE A 34 18.37 11.45 15.05
C ILE A 34 17.90 12.28 16.24
N ASP A 35 18.75 12.41 17.26
CA ASP A 35 18.48 13.32 18.38
C ASP A 35 18.60 14.81 17.99
N LYS A 36 19.55 15.13 17.09
CA LYS A 36 19.84 16.50 16.63
C LYS A 36 20.02 16.55 15.12
N PRO A 37 18.95 16.84 14.34
CA PRO A 37 18.99 16.73 12.90
C PRO A 37 19.90 17.77 12.25
N LYS A 38 20.92 17.30 11.53
CA LYS A 38 21.73 18.14 10.64
C LYS A 38 20.98 18.29 9.32
N LYS A 39 20.21 19.37 9.19
CA LYS A 39 19.43 19.64 7.98
C LYS A 39 20.33 20.05 6.81
N CYS A 40 19.96 19.67 5.60
CA CYS A 40 20.61 20.14 4.38
C CYS A 40 20.63 21.68 4.35
N GLY A 41 21.81 22.28 4.13
CA GLY A 41 21.97 23.74 4.16
C GLY A 41 21.20 24.49 3.06
N GLY A 42 20.91 23.82 1.93
CA GLY A 42 20.13 24.38 0.83
C GLY A 42 18.63 24.29 1.10
N CYS A 43 18.04 23.10 0.86
CA CYS A 43 16.59 22.93 0.95
C CYS A 43 16.04 22.90 2.39
N LYS A 44 16.84 22.51 3.39
CA LYS A 44 16.42 22.25 4.78
C LYS A 44 15.35 21.16 4.95
N ARG A 45 15.09 20.35 3.90
CA ARG A 45 14.03 19.34 3.83
C ARG A 45 14.50 17.90 4.04
N ALA A 46 15.81 17.67 3.96
CA ALA A 46 16.44 16.40 4.33
C ALA A 46 17.30 16.59 5.59
N SER A 47 17.38 15.57 6.44
CA SER A 47 18.16 15.56 7.68
C SER A 47 19.05 14.33 7.79
N TYR A 48 20.23 14.55 8.38
CA TYR A 48 21.28 13.54 8.48
C TYR A 48 21.81 13.44 9.92
N CYS A 49 22.26 12.25 10.33
CA CYS A 49 23.00 12.08 11.56
C CYS A 49 24.45 12.60 11.42
N SER A 50 25.03 12.52 10.21
CA SER A 50 26.42 12.91 9.96
C SER A 50 26.66 13.53 8.57
N PRO A 51 27.76 14.30 8.39
CA PRO A 51 28.17 14.80 7.07
C PRO A 51 28.42 13.69 6.05
N GLU A 52 28.83 12.50 6.47
CA GLU A 52 29.06 11.33 5.62
C GLU A 52 27.74 10.84 5.03
N CYS A 53 26.69 10.74 5.87
CA CYS A 53 25.34 10.40 5.41
C CYS A 53 24.80 11.44 4.42
N GLN A 54 25.05 12.73 4.66
CA GLN A 54 24.71 13.79 3.71
C GLN A 54 25.43 13.61 2.37
N LYS A 55 26.74 13.33 2.37
CA LYS A 55 27.53 13.10 1.15
C LYS A 55 27.04 11.86 0.38
N LYS A 56 26.65 10.79 1.09
CA LYS A 56 26.11 9.56 0.50
C LYS A 56 24.79 9.84 -0.22
N ASP A 57 23.86 10.51 0.46
CA ASP A 57 22.57 10.90 -0.10
C ASP A 57 22.70 11.90 -1.27
N TRP A 58 23.62 12.87 -1.15
CA TRP A 58 23.94 13.83 -2.21
C TRP A 58 24.31 13.15 -3.52
N LYS A 59 25.18 12.14 -3.45
CA LYS A 59 25.63 11.36 -4.62
C LYS A 59 24.53 10.45 -5.17
N LYS A 60 23.66 9.91 -4.30
CA LYS A 60 22.59 8.98 -4.69
C LYS A 60 21.50 9.67 -5.51
N SER A 61 20.93 10.75 -4.97
CA SER A 61 19.79 11.42 -5.62
C SER A 61 19.55 12.85 -5.12
N HIS A 62 19.97 13.20 -3.90
CA HIS A 62 19.55 14.45 -3.27
C HIS A 62 20.02 15.71 -4.00
N GLN A 63 21.12 15.67 -4.77
CA GLN A 63 21.56 16.84 -5.54
C GLN A 63 20.46 17.39 -6.47
N LYS A 64 19.75 16.51 -7.18
CA LYS A 64 18.65 16.91 -8.08
C LYS A 64 17.43 17.35 -7.27
N LEU A 65 17.04 16.52 -6.30
CA LEU A 65 15.91 16.78 -5.40
C LEU A 65 16.06 18.08 -4.60
N CYS A 66 17.27 18.45 -4.18
CA CYS A 66 17.51 19.65 -3.39
C CYS A 66 17.09 20.91 -4.15
N LYS A 67 17.37 21.00 -5.46
CA LYS A 67 16.96 22.13 -6.31
C LYS A 67 15.44 22.23 -6.40
N ILE A 68 14.77 21.09 -6.59
CA ILE A 68 13.30 21.00 -6.60
C ILE A 68 12.71 21.51 -5.29
N LEU A 69 13.24 21.05 -4.16
CA LEU A 69 12.73 21.40 -2.83
C LEU A 69 12.99 22.88 -2.48
N ILE A 70 14.06 23.48 -3.01
CA ILE A 70 14.28 24.94 -2.89
C ILE A 70 13.19 25.70 -3.63
N ALA A 71 12.89 25.35 -4.89
CA ALA A 71 11.84 26.00 -5.66
C ALA A 71 10.44 25.83 -5.04
N SER A 72 10.15 24.65 -4.47
CA SER A 72 8.91 24.43 -3.69
C SER A 72 8.87 25.35 -2.46
N ASN A 73 9.97 25.46 -1.69
CA ASN A 73 10.01 26.35 -0.53
C ASN A 73 9.71 27.82 -0.90
N GLU A 74 10.26 28.32 -2.02
CA GLU A 74 10.02 29.68 -2.53
C GLU A 74 8.53 29.91 -2.82
N ARG A 75 7.88 29.00 -3.58
CA ARG A 75 6.43 29.04 -3.84
C ARG A 75 5.60 28.99 -2.56
N ARG A 76 6.05 28.23 -1.54
CA ARG A 76 5.36 28.15 -0.25
C ARG A 76 5.43 29.47 0.51
N VAL A 77 6.52 30.21 0.42
CA VAL A 77 6.65 31.56 1.02
C VAL A 77 5.64 32.52 0.40
N GLU A 78 5.50 32.51 -0.93
CA GLU A 78 4.58 33.39 -1.67
C GLU A 78 3.10 33.14 -1.33
N THR A 79 2.76 31.89 -0.98
CA THR A 79 1.40 31.47 -0.61
C THR A 79 1.14 31.49 0.90
N SER A 80 1.99 32.16 1.68
CA SER A 80 1.87 32.24 3.13
C SER A 80 0.63 33.03 3.57
N ARG A 81 -0.14 32.46 4.51
CA ARG A 81 -1.33 33.07 5.11
C ARG A 81 -1.43 32.76 6.61
N ILE A 82 -2.05 33.66 7.36
CA ILE A 82 -2.16 33.62 8.84
C ILE A 82 -3.15 32.54 9.32
N GLY A 83 -3.91 31.92 8.41
CA GLY A 83 -4.72 30.73 8.67
C GLY A 83 -5.22 30.13 7.37
N ARG A 84 -5.47 28.81 7.36
CA ARG A 84 -6.03 28.09 6.21
C ARG A 84 -6.89 26.92 6.68
N SER A 85 -7.95 26.61 5.95
CA SER A 85 -8.68 25.35 6.13
C SER A 85 -7.86 24.18 5.57
N TRP A 86 -8.23 22.95 5.95
CA TRP A 86 -7.62 21.74 5.39
C TRP A 86 -7.78 21.68 3.86
N GLU A 87 -8.96 22.02 3.34
CA GLU A 87 -9.23 22.07 1.91
C GLU A 87 -8.30 23.04 1.17
N GLN A 88 -8.11 24.25 1.72
CA GLN A 88 -7.20 25.24 1.14
C GLN A 88 -5.76 24.73 1.14
N TYR A 89 -5.30 24.15 2.26
CA TYR A 89 -3.97 23.54 2.35
C TYR A 89 -3.77 22.44 1.31
N ARG A 90 -4.74 21.51 1.21
CA ARG A 90 -4.71 20.40 0.26
C ARG A 90 -4.67 20.91 -1.18
N SER A 91 -5.48 21.92 -1.51
CA SER A 91 -5.51 22.51 -2.86
C SER A 91 -4.17 23.16 -3.23
N GLU A 92 -3.57 23.95 -2.32
CA GLU A 92 -2.25 24.53 -2.52
C GLU A 92 -1.19 23.45 -2.74
N LYS A 93 -1.21 22.42 -1.90
CA LYS A 93 -0.25 21.33 -1.95
C LYS A 93 -0.37 20.51 -3.23
N ARG A 94 -1.60 20.30 -3.72
CA ARG A 94 -1.86 19.66 -5.01
C ARG A 94 -1.27 20.48 -6.15
N ALA A 95 -1.50 21.79 -6.17
CA ALA A 95 -0.91 22.66 -7.17
C ALA A 95 0.64 22.64 -7.14
N ASP A 96 1.26 22.59 -5.96
CA ASP A 96 2.73 22.48 -5.85
C ASP A 96 3.26 21.14 -6.37
N ILE A 97 2.58 20.04 -6.06
CA ILE A 97 2.92 18.70 -6.58
C ILE A 97 2.73 18.63 -8.09
N ASP A 98 1.64 19.18 -8.62
CA ASP A 98 1.37 19.17 -10.07
C ASP A 98 2.38 20.03 -10.83
N ALA A 99 2.72 21.21 -10.30
CA ALA A 99 3.80 22.04 -10.85
C ALA A 99 5.15 21.30 -10.82
N PHE A 100 5.45 20.59 -9.73
CA PHE A 100 6.65 19.76 -9.64
C PHE A 100 6.68 18.68 -10.72
N ARG A 101 5.59 17.93 -10.91
CA ARG A 101 5.48 16.86 -11.90
C ARG A 101 5.68 17.38 -13.32
N GLN A 102 5.09 18.53 -13.64
CA GLN A 102 5.25 19.18 -14.95
C GLN A 102 6.68 19.62 -15.22
N GLN A 103 7.36 20.16 -14.20
CA GLN A 103 8.74 20.66 -14.33
C GLN A 103 9.81 19.55 -14.29
N ASN A 104 9.45 18.35 -13.81
CA ASN A 104 10.39 17.25 -13.58
C ASN A 104 9.85 15.96 -14.21
N PRO A 105 9.77 15.88 -15.56
CA PRO A 105 9.40 14.64 -16.23
C PRO A 105 10.40 13.53 -15.86
N GLY A 106 9.90 12.43 -15.30
CA GLY A 106 10.74 11.33 -14.79
C GLY A 106 11.18 11.46 -13.33
N TYR A 107 10.45 12.23 -12.51
CA TYR A 107 10.63 12.21 -11.06
C TYR A 107 10.45 10.80 -10.47
N SER A 108 11.16 10.47 -9.39
CA SER A 108 10.90 9.23 -8.64
C SER A 108 9.78 9.44 -7.63
N GLU A 109 9.05 8.37 -7.28
CA GLU A 109 8.04 8.45 -6.21
C GLU A 109 8.63 8.95 -4.89
N ASN A 110 9.87 8.54 -4.60
CA ASN A 110 10.62 9.01 -3.44
C ASN A 110 10.81 10.53 -3.45
N ASP A 111 11.09 11.13 -4.60
CA ASP A 111 11.17 12.59 -4.73
C ASP A 111 9.82 13.26 -4.43
N GLN A 112 8.72 12.72 -4.97
CA GLN A 112 7.38 13.24 -4.71
C GLN A 112 6.99 13.13 -3.23
N ARG A 113 7.42 12.07 -2.54
CA ARG A 113 7.13 11.86 -1.11
C ARG A 113 7.65 13.02 -0.24
N PHE A 114 8.79 13.63 -0.56
CA PHE A 114 9.29 14.80 0.19
C PHE A 114 8.36 16.03 0.11
N LEU A 115 7.58 16.16 -0.96
CA LEU A 115 6.55 17.19 -1.11
C LEU A 115 5.27 16.78 -0.38
N MET A 116 4.83 15.53 -0.58
CA MET A 116 3.60 15.00 0.02
C MET A 116 3.67 14.95 1.55
N TYR A 117 4.77 14.49 2.13
CA TYR A 117 4.86 14.31 3.58
C TYR A 117 5.57 15.47 4.28
N GLU A 118 5.61 16.66 3.67
CA GLU A 118 6.14 17.89 4.27
C GLU A 118 5.63 18.10 5.71
N PRO A 119 6.51 18.34 6.69
CA PRO A 119 6.10 18.82 8.00
C PRO A 119 5.38 20.16 7.93
N SER A 120 4.14 20.20 8.45
CA SER A 120 3.38 21.43 8.67
C SER A 120 2.74 21.41 10.04
N CYS A 121 2.46 22.60 10.59
CA CYS A 121 1.73 22.71 11.85
C CYS A 121 0.31 22.12 11.74
N ARG A 122 -0.11 21.33 12.72
CA ARG A 122 -1.45 20.71 12.80
C ARG A 122 -2.61 21.71 12.72
N HIS A 123 -2.39 22.94 13.20
CA HIS A 123 -3.46 23.92 13.42
C HIS A 123 -3.50 25.01 12.34
N CYS A 124 -2.34 25.55 11.97
CA CYS A 124 -2.26 26.61 10.96
C CYS A 124 -1.77 26.13 9.59
N PHE A 125 -1.37 24.85 9.48
CA PHE A 125 -0.87 24.22 8.25
C PHE A 125 0.33 24.91 7.60
N ARG A 126 1.00 25.83 8.32
CA ARG A 126 2.25 26.45 7.86
C ARG A 126 3.40 25.46 8.00
N SER A 127 4.21 25.34 6.96
CA SER A 127 5.46 24.58 6.99
C SER A 127 6.65 25.49 7.31
N ALA A 128 7.83 24.90 7.50
CA ALA A 128 9.02 25.64 7.91
C ALA A 128 9.37 26.87 7.03
N PRO A 129 9.26 26.85 5.69
CA PRO A 129 9.48 28.04 4.86
C PRO A 129 8.51 29.20 5.15
N GLN A 130 7.30 28.89 5.63
CA GLN A 130 6.27 29.87 5.91
C GLN A 130 6.36 30.43 7.32
N LEU A 131 7.23 29.91 8.20
CA LEU A 131 7.35 30.31 9.60
C LEU A 131 8.57 31.21 9.81
N GLU A 132 8.47 32.17 10.72
CA GLU A 132 9.62 33.01 11.10
C GLU A 132 10.76 32.15 11.68
N ALA A 133 12.01 32.61 11.55
CA ALA A 133 13.20 31.82 11.88
C ALA A 133 13.23 31.25 13.32
N LYS A 134 12.56 31.90 14.28
CA LYS A 134 12.46 31.45 15.68
C LYS A 134 11.29 30.48 15.94
N ASN A 135 10.38 30.30 14.99
CA ASN A 135 9.16 29.51 15.11
C ASN A 135 9.30 28.14 14.42
N ALA A 136 10.28 27.34 14.86
CA ALA A 136 10.52 26.01 14.31
C ALA A 136 9.38 25.05 14.66
N LEU A 137 9.02 24.17 13.72
CA LEU A 137 8.07 23.09 13.97
C LEU A 137 8.65 22.09 14.98
N LYS A 138 7.86 21.75 15.99
CA LYS A 138 8.15 20.71 16.98
C LYS A 138 7.28 19.48 16.69
N PRO A 139 7.85 18.27 16.61
CA PRO A 139 7.05 17.05 16.42
C PRO A 139 6.28 16.70 17.71
N CYS A 140 5.20 15.95 17.57
CA CYS A 140 4.60 15.22 18.67
C CYS A 140 5.60 14.19 19.19
N TYR A 141 5.84 14.15 20.51
CA TYR A 141 6.81 13.23 21.13
C TYR A 141 6.38 11.77 21.03
N THR A 142 5.07 11.51 21.02
CA THR A 142 4.54 10.17 20.84
C THR A 142 4.67 9.78 19.37
N CYS A 143 3.80 10.28 18.47
CA CYS A 143 3.74 9.76 17.10
C CYS A 143 4.87 10.20 16.15
N GLU A 144 5.60 11.28 16.42
CA GLU A 144 6.62 11.89 15.54
C GLU A 144 6.16 12.32 14.12
N ILE A 145 4.91 12.06 13.76
CA ILE A 145 4.31 12.42 12.46
C ILE A 145 3.73 13.84 12.48
N VAL A 146 2.96 14.16 13.51
CA VAL A 146 2.31 15.48 13.67
C VAL A 146 3.32 16.49 14.16
N SER A 147 3.20 17.74 13.70
CA SER A 147 4.07 18.83 14.13
C SER A 147 3.27 20.08 14.52
N PHE A 148 3.87 20.93 15.35
CA PHE A 148 3.27 22.15 15.86
C PHE A 148 4.22 23.32 15.71
N CYS A 149 3.72 24.49 15.30
CA CYS A 149 4.47 25.74 15.46
C CYS A 149 4.27 26.26 16.90
N GLN A 150 5.16 27.13 17.36
CA GLN A 150 5.14 27.70 18.72
C GLN A 150 3.86 28.52 19.00
N GLY A 151 3.24 29.11 17.97
CA GLY A 151 2.05 29.95 18.12
C GLY A 151 0.72 29.20 18.18
N CYS A 152 0.72 27.88 18.03
CA CYS A 152 -0.49 27.06 18.04
C CYS A 152 -0.52 26.09 19.24
N PRO A 153 -1.67 25.51 19.58
CA PRO A 153 -1.75 24.45 20.59
C PRO A 153 -0.79 23.29 20.25
N GLN A 154 -0.16 22.72 21.28
CA GLN A 154 0.78 21.60 21.13
C GLN A 154 0.08 20.25 21.34
N THR A 155 -1.16 20.14 20.88
CA THR A 155 -2.03 18.97 21.07
C THR A 155 -2.77 18.61 19.79
N HIS A 156 -3.11 17.33 19.67
CA HIS A 156 -3.98 16.77 18.64
C HIS A 156 -4.76 15.58 19.24
N PRO A 157 -5.85 15.10 18.61
CA PRO A 157 -6.69 14.05 19.18
C PRO A 157 -5.91 12.76 19.52
N THR A 158 -6.21 12.14 20.66
CA THR A 158 -5.52 10.93 21.13
C THR A 158 -5.66 9.75 20.17
N SER A 159 -6.86 9.50 19.65
CA SER A 159 -7.11 8.41 18.68
C SER A 159 -6.33 8.57 17.37
N GLU A 160 -6.13 9.82 16.93
CA GLU A 160 -5.28 10.15 15.78
C GLU A 160 -3.80 9.87 16.12
N CYS A 161 -3.36 10.24 17.32
CA CYS A 161 -2.00 9.97 17.79
C CYS A 161 -1.68 8.48 17.88
N GLU A 162 -2.60 7.66 18.41
CA GLU A 162 -2.44 6.20 18.48
C GLU A 162 -2.28 5.57 17.09
N THR A 163 -3.08 6.03 16.12
CA THR A 163 -2.97 5.56 14.73
C THR A 163 -1.61 5.92 14.13
N PHE A 164 -1.14 7.15 14.36
CA PHE A 164 0.14 7.63 13.85
C PHE A 164 1.34 7.02 14.57
N GLU A 165 1.17 6.67 15.83
CA GLU A 165 2.14 5.87 16.57
C GLU A 165 2.31 4.48 15.96
N ASN A 166 1.21 3.83 15.56
CA ASN A 166 1.30 2.57 14.82
C ASN A 166 2.05 2.72 13.49
N ILE A 167 1.86 3.82 12.75
CA ILE A 167 2.65 4.11 11.53
C ILE A 167 4.15 4.22 11.88
N ARG A 168 4.50 4.97 12.94
CA ARG A 168 5.88 5.10 13.40
C ARG A 168 6.49 3.73 13.73
N ILE A 169 5.79 2.95 14.54
CA ILE A 169 6.22 1.62 14.98
C ILE A 169 6.41 0.68 13.78
N ASP A 170 5.44 0.66 12.85
CA ASP A 170 5.49 -0.20 11.66
C ASP A 170 6.63 0.21 10.71
N GLU A 171 6.89 1.52 10.51
CA GLU A 171 8.04 1.98 9.71
C GLU A 171 9.37 1.60 10.35
N ILE A 172 9.53 1.76 11.67
CA ILE A 172 10.74 1.37 12.40
C ILE A 172 10.98 -0.14 12.25
N PHE A 173 9.95 -0.95 12.49
CA PHE A 173 10.03 -2.40 12.33
C PHE A 173 10.45 -2.79 10.91
N ALA A 174 9.83 -2.21 9.87
CA ALA A 174 10.18 -2.50 8.49
C ALA A 174 11.64 -2.13 8.15
N ILE A 175 12.12 -0.98 8.67
CA ILE A 175 13.52 -0.54 8.50
C ILE A 175 14.49 -1.52 9.15
N GLU A 176 14.22 -1.93 10.38
CA GLU A 176 15.05 -2.85 11.16
C GLU A 176 15.06 -4.24 10.52
N HIS A 177 13.88 -4.78 10.19
CA HIS A 177 13.75 -6.05 9.50
C HIS A 177 14.50 -6.07 8.17
N HIS A 178 14.42 -4.99 7.39
CA HIS A 178 15.19 -4.87 6.15
C HIS A 178 16.70 -4.81 6.40
N ARG A 179 17.13 -4.09 7.43
CA ARG A 179 18.55 -4.02 7.82
C ARG A 179 19.10 -5.40 8.19
N ASP A 180 18.32 -6.20 8.89
CA ASP A 180 18.75 -7.50 9.43
C ASP A 180 18.65 -8.62 8.40
N THR A 181 17.62 -8.60 7.54
CA THR A 181 17.30 -9.72 6.63
C THR A 181 17.55 -9.41 5.16
N GLY A 182 17.72 -8.13 4.80
CA GLY A 182 17.73 -7.66 3.41
C GLY A 182 16.36 -7.70 2.72
N LYS A 183 15.28 -8.03 3.43
CA LYS A 183 13.91 -8.17 2.88
C LYS A 183 13.00 -7.06 3.38
N GLU A 184 12.07 -6.59 2.56
CA GLU A 184 11.17 -5.49 2.94
C GLU A 184 10.14 -5.88 4.01
N LEU A 185 9.64 -7.11 3.97
CA LEU A 185 8.62 -7.61 4.88
C LEU A 185 8.99 -9.03 5.34
N PRO A 186 8.53 -9.46 6.52
CA PRO A 186 8.71 -10.84 6.96
C PRO A 186 7.98 -11.76 5.98
N ILE A 187 8.70 -12.74 5.41
CA ILE A 187 8.05 -13.80 4.62
C ILE A 187 7.36 -14.68 5.63
N ILE A 188 6.06 -14.50 5.74
CA ILE A 188 5.26 -15.23 6.69
C ILE A 188 4.63 -16.39 5.93
N TRP A 189 5.13 -17.58 6.27
CA TRP A 189 4.64 -18.87 5.80
C TRP A 189 3.37 -19.23 6.59
N TYR A 190 2.50 -20.04 5.99
CA TYR A 190 1.37 -20.79 6.57
C TYR A 190 1.47 -21.12 8.08
N ASP A 191 2.66 -21.47 8.55
CA ASP A 191 3.00 -21.72 9.95
C ASP A 191 2.61 -20.60 10.91
N TYR A 192 2.55 -19.35 10.46
CA TYR A 192 2.24 -18.22 11.34
C TYR A 192 0.75 -18.06 11.63
N TYR A 193 -0.10 -18.09 10.60
CA TYR A 193 -1.55 -18.06 10.81
C TYR A 193 -2.07 -19.35 11.43
N THR A 194 -1.49 -20.50 11.09
CA THR A 194 -1.95 -21.76 11.68
C THR A 194 -1.36 -22.06 13.06
N LYS A 195 -0.24 -21.42 13.45
CA LYS A 195 0.40 -21.67 14.75
C LYS A 195 0.48 -20.47 15.67
N ILE A 196 0.12 -19.24 15.31
CA ILE A 196 0.33 -18.08 16.21
C ILE A 196 -0.95 -17.29 16.47
N SER A 197 -1.81 -17.02 15.47
CA SER A 197 -2.94 -16.08 15.63
C SER A 197 -3.96 -16.48 16.71
N ASP A 198 -4.13 -17.78 16.98
CA ASP A 198 -5.12 -18.29 17.94
C ASP A 198 -4.48 -18.90 19.20
N LYS A 199 -3.16 -18.72 19.41
CA LYS A 199 -2.51 -19.28 20.60
C LYS A 199 -2.75 -18.39 21.82
N ASP A 200 -3.15 -19.01 22.93
CA ASP A 200 -3.24 -18.38 24.26
C ASP A 200 -1.96 -17.62 24.66
N ILE A 201 -0.82 -17.99 24.08
CA ILE A 201 0.47 -17.33 24.33
C ILE A 201 0.50 -15.86 23.88
N ILE A 202 -0.29 -15.46 22.88
CA ILE A 202 -0.33 -14.07 22.39
C ILE A 202 -1.58 -13.30 22.82
N SER A 203 -2.69 -13.98 23.17
CA SER A 203 -3.95 -13.32 23.56
C SER A 203 -3.84 -12.47 24.83
N SER A 204 -2.90 -12.81 25.72
CA SER A 204 -2.56 -12.02 26.90
C SER A 204 -1.65 -10.80 26.62
N SER A 205 -1.16 -10.66 25.38
CA SER A 205 -0.20 -9.63 24.99
C SER A 205 -0.72 -8.71 23.89
N LEU A 206 -1.71 -9.14 23.10
CA LEU A 206 -2.22 -8.41 21.94
C LEU A 206 -3.75 -8.43 21.84
N THR A 207 -4.35 -7.33 21.39
CA THR A 207 -5.78 -7.27 21.03
C THR A 207 -6.03 -7.97 19.68
N PRO A 208 -7.30 -8.30 19.36
CA PRO A 208 -7.67 -8.83 18.04
C PRO A 208 -7.26 -7.92 16.86
N GLU A 209 -7.16 -6.61 17.10
CA GLU A 209 -6.72 -5.58 16.14
C GLU A 209 -5.19 -5.46 16.06
N MET A 210 -4.45 -6.43 16.64
CA MET A 210 -3.00 -6.45 16.68
C MET A 210 -2.41 -5.22 17.37
N GLN A 211 -3.01 -4.80 18.49
CA GLN A 211 -2.48 -3.75 19.35
C GLN A 211 -1.84 -4.36 20.61
N PRO A 212 -0.70 -3.82 21.10
CA PRO A 212 -0.14 -4.24 22.38
C PRO A 212 -1.12 -4.01 23.54
N ILE A 213 -1.36 -5.04 24.36
CA ILE A 213 -2.13 -4.91 25.61
C ILE A 213 -1.18 -4.39 26.70
N PRO A 214 -1.43 -3.20 27.29
CA PRO A 214 -0.57 -2.65 28.33
C PRO A 214 -0.58 -3.57 29.57
N LYS A 215 0.60 -3.98 30.04
CA LYS A 215 0.77 -4.69 31.32
C LYS A 215 1.27 -3.71 32.40
N PRO A 216 0.95 -3.94 33.69
CA PRO A 216 1.35 -3.04 34.79
C PRO A 216 2.87 -2.94 35.04
N ALA A 217 3.69 -3.73 34.34
CA ALA A 217 5.13 -3.51 34.23
C ALA A 217 5.41 -2.86 32.87
N LYS A 218 5.96 -1.63 32.88
CA LYS A 218 6.47 -0.82 31.76
C LYS A 218 6.39 -1.49 30.39
N GLU A 219 5.62 -0.90 29.47
CA GLU A 219 5.56 -1.18 28.02
C GLU A 219 6.38 -2.39 27.57
N ASP A 220 5.73 -3.55 27.44
CA ASP A 220 6.40 -4.78 26.97
C ASP A 220 6.84 -4.60 25.51
N GLY A 221 8.10 -4.18 25.31
CA GLY A 221 8.67 -3.92 23.99
C GLY A 221 8.58 -5.11 23.04
N ARG A 222 8.52 -6.34 23.56
CA ARG A 222 8.32 -7.56 22.77
C ARG A 222 6.90 -7.65 22.22
N ALA A 223 5.89 -7.21 22.98
CA ALA A 223 4.52 -7.15 22.48
C ALA A 223 4.38 -6.11 21.37
N VAL A 224 5.08 -4.96 21.49
CA VAL A 224 5.13 -3.93 20.44
C VAL A 224 5.76 -4.46 19.16
N GLU A 225 6.93 -5.10 19.26
CA GLU A 225 7.63 -5.71 18.13
C GLU A 225 6.77 -6.79 17.46
N LEU A 226 6.16 -7.67 18.25
CA LEU A 226 5.28 -8.72 17.75
C LEU A 226 4.04 -8.15 17.06
N ALA A 227 3.43 -7.09 17.61
CA ALA A 227 2.30 -6.40 17.01
C ALA A 227 2.66 -5.81 15.63
N ALA A 228 3.81 -5.13 15.53
CA ALA A 228 4.31 -4.57 14.29
C ALA A 228 4.57 -5.66 13.23
N MET A 229 5.19 -6.77 13.65
CA MET A 229 5.41 -7.93 12.80
C MET A 229 4.09 -8.54 12.28
N LEU A 230 3.08 -8.70 13.15
CA LEU A 230 1.74 -9.19 12.80
C LEU A 230 1.02 -8.27 11.80
N ARG A 231 1.03 -6.95 12.04
CA ARG A 231 0.45 -5.99 11.09
C ARG A 231 1.18 -6.01 9.75
N SER A 232 2.52 -6.04 9.77
CA SER A 232 3.35 -6.14 8.57
C SER A 232 3.07 -7.42 7.76
N ALA A 233 2.86 -8.55 8.44
CA ALA A 233 2.47 -9.80 7.81
C ALA A 233 1.08 -9.74 7.17
N SER A 234 0.11 -9.10 7.84
CA SER A 234 -1.25 -8.97 7.33
C SER A 234 -1.30 -8.23 5.99
N VAL A 235 -0.44 -7.23 5.78
CA VAL A 235 -0.27 -6.53 4.49
C VAL A 235 0.19 -7.47 3.38
N THR A 236 1.09 -8.39 3.70
CA THR A 236 1.61 -9.35 2.70
C THR A 236 0.53 -10.36 2.33
N LEU A 237 -0.22 -10.83 3.33
CA LEU A 237 -1.12 -11.98 3.20
C LEU A 237 -2.56 -11.60 2.82
N SER A 238 -2.93 -10.33 2.92
CA SER A 238 -4.27 -9.84 2.62
C SER A 238 -4.76 -10.26 1.24
N MET A 239 -3.89 -10.31 0.23
CA MET A 239 -4.25 -10.75 -1.12
C MET A 239 -4.70 -12.21 -1.14
N ALA A 240 -3.89 -13.13 -0.59
CA ALA A 240 -4.23 -14.55 -0.56
C ALA A 240 -5.44 -14.82 0.35
N LEU A 241 -5.50 -14.18 1.51
CA LEU A 241 -6.61 -14.35 2.46
C LEU A 241 -7.94 -13.82 1.89
N THR A 242 -7.91 -12.69 1.18
CA THR A 242 -9.12 -12.18 0.50
C THR A 242 -9.59 -13.12 -0.60
N ILE A 243 -8.66 -13.73 -1.35
CA ILE A 243 -9.01 -14.75 -2.35
C ILE A 243 -9.61 -15.98 -1.68
N VAL A 244 -9.01 -16.49 -0.61
CA VAL A 244 -9.54 -17.65 0.13
C VAL A 244 -10.93 -17.34 0.68
N ALA A 245 -11.14 -16.16 1.27
CA ALA A 245 -12.45 -15.74 1.75
C ALA A 245 -13.51 -15.67 0.63
N ALA A 246 -13.12 -15.19 -0.56
CA ALA A 246 -14.01 -15.21 -1.72
C ALA A 246 -14.32 -16.65 -2.17
N LEU A 247 -13.32 -17.53 -2.21
CA LEU A 247 -13.50 -18.94 -2.56
C LEU A 247 -14.39 -19.67 -1.54
N GLU A 248 -14.27 -19.38 -0.24
CA GLU A 248 -15.14 -19.91 0.81
C GLU A 248 -16.57 -19.41 0.64
N ALA A 249 -16.76 -18.10 0.44
CA ALA A 249 -18.07 -17.50 0.25
C ALA A 249 -18.80 -18.08 -0.97
N LEU A 250 -18.07 -18.43 -2.02
CA LEU A 250 -18.58 -18.98 -3.27
C LEU A 250 -18.64 -20.52 -3.30
N ASP A 251 -18.34 -21.20 -2.19
CA ASP A 251 -18.29 -22.67 -2.07
C ASP A 251 -17.36 -23.34 -3.11
N LEU A 252 -16.20 -22.74 -3.35
CA LEU A 252 -15.20 -23.20 -4.31
C LEU A 252 -14.02 -23.95 -3.66
N THR A 253 -13.94 -23.97 -2.33
CA THR A 253 -12.81 -24.58 -1.60
C THR A 253 -12.75 -26.10 -1.73
N GLY A 254 -13.86 -26.78 -2.04
CA GLY A 254 -13.87 -28.24 -2.28
C GLY A 254 -13.10 -28.70 -3.53
N LYS A 255 -12.72 -27.79 -4.42
CA LYS A 255 -12.07 -28.13 -5.70
C LYS A 255 -10.61 -28.58 -5.53
N GLN A 256 -10.21 -29.56 -6.33
CA GLN A 256 -8.81 -30.00 -6.45
C GLN A 256 -7.98 -29.08 -7.36
N THR A 257 -8.63 -28.35 -8.26
CA THR A 257 -8.00 -27.38 -9.18
C THR A 257 -8.76 -26.07 -9.09
N ILE A 258 -8.03 -24.96 -8.94
CA ILE A 258 -8.59 -23.61 -8.95
C ILE A 258 -7.82 -22.76 -9.96
N LYS A 259 -8.56 -22.12 -10.87
CA LYS A 259 -8.08 -21.15 -11.85
C LYS A 259 -8.42 -19.73 -11.41
N LEU A 260 -7.40 -18.91 -11.19
CA LEU A 260 -7.52 -17.52 -10.81
C LEU A 260 -7.06 -16.61 -11.94
N HIS A 261 -7.89 -15.65 -12.31
CA HIS A 261 -7.52 -14.59 -13.26
C HIS A 261 -7.35 -13.26 -12.52
N PHE A 262 -6.18 -12.66 -12.59
CA PHE A 262 -5.90 -11.35 -12.00
C PHE A 262 -6.11 -10.29 -13.08
N VAL A 263 -7.21 -9.55 -12.93
CA VAL A 263 -7.68 -8.53 -13.87
C VAL A 263 -7.01 -7.21 -13.55
N GLY A 264 -6.31 -6.63 -14.52
CA GLY A 264 -5.55 -5.39 -14.32
C GLY A 264 -4.28 -5.61 -13.48
N ALA A 265 -3.71 -6.82 -13.50
CA ALA A 265 -2.52 -7.16 -12.73
C ALA A 265 -1.34 -6.24 -13.08
N ALA A 266 -0.67 -5.71 -12.05
CA ALA A 266 0.45 -4.80 -12.17
C ALA A 266 1.72 -5.35 -11.51
N ALA A 267 2.76 -4.52 -11.45
CA ALA A 267 4.02 -4.87 -10.78
C ALA A 267 3.79 -5.34 -9.33
N ARG A 268 2.78 -4.78 -8.64
CA ARG A 268 2.40 -5.13 -7.27
C ARG A 268 2.03 -6.61 -7.11
N GLU A 269 1.15 -7.13 -7.96
CA GLU A 269 0.75 -8.54 -7.91
C GLU A 269 1.93 -9.44 -8.30
N MET A 270 2.74 -9.01 -9.28
CA MET A 270 3.91 -9.75 -9.76
C MET A 270 4.97 -9.94 -8.68
N VAL A 271 5.33 -8.90 -7.93
CA VAL A 271 6.35 -9.00 -6.88
C VAL A 271 5.88 -9.83 -5.68
N ARG A 272 4.56 -10.04 -5.55
CA ARG A 272 3.92 -10.87 -4.53
C ARG A 272 3.50 -12.24 -5.04
N LEU A 273 3.94 -12.66 -6.22
CA LEU A 273 3.57 -13.95 -6.83
C LEU A 273 3.72 -15.13 -5.86
N MET A 274 4.76 -15.11 -5.03
CA MET A 274 5.03 -16.19 -4.08
C MET A 274 3.97 -16.33 -2.99
N VAL A 275 3.29 -15.24 -2.62
CA VAL A 275 2.23 -15.22 -1.60
C VAL A 275 1.06 -16.12 -2.00
N PHE A 276 0.78 -16.29 -3.28
CA PHE A 276 -0.36 -17.11 -3.73
C PHE A 276 -0.19 -18.61 -3.46
N GLU A 277 1.02 -19.09 -3.12
CA GLU A 277 1.17 -20.47 -2.62
C GLU A 277 0.45 -20.69 -1.29
N GLU A 278 0.25 -19.64 -0.47
CA GLU A 278 -0.50 -19.76 0.78
C GLU A 278 -1.93 -20.29 0.57
N ILE A 279 -2.53 -20.05 -0.61
CA ILE A 279 -3.83 -20.61 -0.98
C ILE A 279 -3.81 -22.14 -0.98
N LEU A 280 -2.70 -22.76 -1.44
CA LEU A 280 -2.52 -24.23 -1.41
C LEU A 280 -2.47 -24.77 0.02
N HIS A 281 -1.97 -23.97 0.96
CA HIS A 281 -1.89 -24.37 2.35
C HIS A 281 -3.21 -24.14 3.11
N LEU A 282 -3.92 -23.06 2.80
CA LEU A 282 -5.18 -22.67 3.43
C LEU A 282 -6.38 -23.49 2.93
N ILE A 283 -6.32 -24.07 1.73
CA ILE A 283 -7.36 -24.92 1.17
C ILE A 283 -6.85 -26.36 1.09
N PRO A 284 -7.15 -27.24 2.07
CA PRO A 284 -6.54 -28.58 2.16
C PRO A 284 -6.79 -29.47 0.94
N SER A 285 -7.98 -29.35 0.35
CA SER A 285 -8.42 -30.04 -0.88
C SER A 285 -7.67 -29.60 -2.13
N LEU A 286 -7.10 -28.40 -2.16
CA LEU A 286 -6.48 -27.87 -3.38
C LEU A 286 -5.17 -28.59 -3.70
N LYS A 287 -5.03 -29.03 -4.96
CA LYS A 287 -3.83 -29.67 -5.51
C LYS A 287 -3.19 -28.84 -6.61
N HIS A 288 -3.99 -28.18 -7.44
CA HIS A 288 -3.49 -27.45 -8.60
C HIS A 288 -4.01 -26.01 -8.60
N LEU A 289 -3.09 -25.05 -8.46
CA LEU A 289 -3.40 -23.63 -8.51
C LEU A 289 -2.90 -23.03 -9.84
N GLN A 290 -3.81 -22.53 -10.66
CA GLN A 290 -3.46 -21.89 -11.94
C GLN A 290 -3.70 -20.40 -11.85
N LEU A 291 -2.66 -19.60 -12.08
CA LEU A 291 -2.70 -18.15 -12.03
C LEU A 291 -2.58 -17.60 -13.46
N THR A 292 -3.46 -16.68 -13.83
CA THR A 292 -3.34 -15.92 -15.09
C THR A 292 -3.32 -14.44 -14.76
N PHE A 293 -2.21 -13.76 -15.03
CA PHE A 293 -2.09 -12.32 -14.79
C PHE A 293 -2.30 -11.57 -16.10
N VAL A 294 -3.25 -10.64 -16.07
CA VAL A 294 -3.71 -9.90 -17.26
C VAL A 294 -3.63 -8.41 -16.96
N GLY A 295 -2.73 -7.68 -17.61
CA GLY A 295 -2.59 -6.24 -17.38
C GLY A 295 -1.53 -5.57 -18.26
N PHE A 296 -1.54 -4.23 -18.32
CA PHE A 296 -0.63 -3.48 -19.18
C PHE A 296 0.83 -3.49 -18.69
N ASP A 297 1.03 -3.64 -17.39
CA ASP A 297 2.35 -3.68 -16.75
C ASP A 297 2.99 -5.08 -16.79
N ILE A 298 2.24 -6.08 -17.26
CA ILE A 298 2.75 -7.43 -17.43
C ILE A 298 3.83 -7.43 -18.54
N PRO A 299 4.99 -8.08 -18.32
CA PRO A 299 6.00 -8.19 -19.36
C PRO A 299 5.46 -9.01 -20.53
N LYS A 300 5.87 -8.65 -21.75
CA LYS A 300 5.67 -9.55 -22.90
C LYS A 300 6.55 -10.78 -22.68
N ARG A 301 6.05 -11.96 -23.04
CA ARG A 301 6.90 -13.15 -23.14
C ARG A 301 8.11 -12.87 -24.04
N ALA A 302 9.27 -13.38 -23.64
CA ALA A 302 10.46 -13.29 -24.47
C ALA A 302 10.30 -14.16 -25.72
N ALA A 303 10.90 -13.73 -26.83
CA ALA A 303 10.89 -14.51 -28.06
C ALA A 303 11.61 -15.86 -27.84
N GLY A 304 10.94 -16.97 -28.16
CA GLY A 304 11.47 -18.32 -28.01
C GLY A 304 11.11 -19.02 -26.70
N GLU A 305 10.40 -18.37 -25.78
CA GLU A 305 9.80 -19.07 -24.63
C GLU A 305 8.65 -19.97 -25.11
N PRO A 306 8.52 -21.19 -24.54
CA PRO A 306 7.44 -22.10 -24.90
C PRO A 306 6.06 -21.48 -24.63
N GLU A 307 5.12 -21.73 -25.55
CA GLU A 307 3.73 -21.36 -25.34
C GLU A 307 3.10 -22.15 -24.19
N GLY A 308 2.19 -21.51 -23.45
CA GLY A 308 1.44 -22.13 -22.36
C GLY A 308 1.96 -21.80 -20.95
N PRO A 309 1.31 -22.26 -19.88
CA PRO A 309 1.61 -21.84 -18.52
C PRO A 309 3.03 -22.20 -18.06
N VAL A 310 3.70 -21.26 -17.39
CA VAL A 310 5.00 -21.48 -16.73
C VAL A 310 4.75 -22.21 -15.42
N LYS A 311 5.42 -23.34 -15.20
CA LYS A 311 5.38 -24.04 -13.91
C LYS A 311 6.14 -23.23 -12.87
N LEU A 312 5.52 -23.01 -11.72
CA LEU A 312 6.15 -22.37 -10.57
C LEU A 312 6.55 -23.43 -9.55
N ASP A 313 7.73 -23.28 -8.96
CA ASP A 313 8.18 -24.14 -7.87
C ASP A 313 7.27 -23.99 -6.66
N CYS A 314 7.00 -25.08 -5.95
CA CYS A 314 6.32 -25.03 -4.66
C CYS A 314 7.33 -25.26 -3.54
N CYS A 315 6.99 -24.85 -2.33
CA CYS A 315 7.74 -25.21 -1.14
C CYS A 315 7.85 -26.75 -1.00
N PRO A 316 8.80 -27.25 -0.19
CA PRO A 316 8.99 -28.70 -0.02
C PRO A 316 7.72 -29.43 0.46
N SER A 317 6.95 -28.81 1.35
CA SER A 317 5.71 -29.39 1.87
C SER A 317 4.66 -29.57 0.77
N CYS A 318 4.35 -28.52 0.01
CA CYS A 318 3.43 -28.59 -1.12
C CYS A 318 3.90 -29.59 -2.18
N THR A 319 5.19 -29.58 -2.52
CA THR A 319 5.78 -30.50 -3.48
C THR A 319 5.63 -31.96 -3.04
N SER A 320 5.91 -32.28 -1.77
CA SER A 320 5.77 -33.64 -1.22
C SER A 320 4.33 -34.14 -1.23
N GLN A 321 3.35 -33.23 -1.19
CA GLN A 321 1.92 -33.54 -1.25
C GLN A 321 1.36 -33.59 -2.68
N GLY A 322 2.22 -33.51 -3.69
CA GLY A 322 1.85 -33.51 -5.11
C GLY A 322 1.12 -32.24 -5.56
N ARG A 323 1.25 -31.14 -4.79
CA ARG A 323 0.62 -29.86 -5.15
C ARG A 323 1.46 -29.10 -6.16
N THR A 324 0.81 -28.33 -7.02
CA THR A 324 1.45 -27.57 -8.09
C THR A 324 0.85 -26.18 -8.24
N ARG A 325 1.67 -25.22 -8.67
CA ARG A 325 1.20 -23.93 -9.20
C ARG A 325 1.77 -23.61 -10.57
N SER A 326 1.01 -22.88 -11.38
CA SER A 326 1.45 -22.40 -12.70
C SER A 326 1.02 -20.95 -12.93
N LEU A 327 1.75 -20.25 -13.79
CA LEU A 327 1.51 -18.86 -14.15
C LEU A 327 1.39 -18.70 -15.66
N ASN A 328 0.32 -18.05 -16.10
CA ASN A 328 0.19 -17.50 -17.43
C ASN A 328 0.21 -15.97 -17.37
N LEU A 329 0.84 -15.34 -18.36
CA LEU A 329 1.00 -13.89 -18.42
C LEU A 329 0.41 -13.38 -19.72
N TRP A 330 -0.40 -12.33 -19.64
CA TRP A 330 -0.94 -11.67 -20.80
C TRP A 330 -0.88 -10.15 -20.64
N LYS A 331 -0.24 -9.48 -21.61
CA LYS A 331 -0.06 -8.03 -21.59
C LYS A 331 -1.19 -7.33 -22.36
N GLY A 332 -2.01 -6.54 -21.64
CA GLY A 332 -3.06 -5.69 -22.21
C GLY A 332 -4.30 -5.58 -21.31
N ALA A 333 -5.45 -5.21 -21.91
CA ALA A 333 -6.74 -5.17 -21.22
C ALA A 333 -7.47 -6.53 -21.17
N TYR A 334 -8.17 -6.82 -20.07
CA TYR A 334 -8.83 -8.11 -19.86
C TYR A 334 -9.91 -8.44 -20.90
N HIS A 335 -10.67 -7.45 -21.35
CA HIS A 335 -11.68 -7.62 -22.40
C HIS A 335 -11.10 -8.02 -23.77
N ASP A 336 -9.81 -7.87 -24.00
CA ASP A 336 -9.14 -8.38 -25.20
C ASP A 336 -8.59 -9.79 -24.97
N TYR A 337 -8.07 -10.08 -23.78
CA TYR A 337 -7.64 -11.43 -23.41
C TYR A 337 -8.78 -12.45 -23.57
N VAL A 338 -9.99 -12.11 -23.12
CA VAL A 338 -11.17 -13.00 -23.20
C VAL A 338 -11.59 -13.35 -24.63
N LYS A 339 -11.12 -12.58 -25.63
CA LYS A 339 -11.39 -12.84 -27.06
C LYS A 339 -10.34 -13.75 -27.71
N THR A 340 -9.24 -14.06 -27.01
CA THR A 340 -8.15 -14.86 -27.55
C THR A 340 -8.47 -16.36 -27.49
N LEU A 341 -7.85 -17.15 -28.38
CA LEU A 341 -7.95 -18.62 -28.34
C LEU A 341 -7.35 -19.24 -27.07
N GLY A 342 -6.47 -18.51 -26.37
CA GLY A 342 -5.85 -18.92 -25.11
C GLY A 342 -6.64 -18.52 -23.86
N TYR A 343 -7.86 -18.01 -24.01
CA TYR A 343 -8.73 -17.73 -22.87
C TYR A 343 -9.32 -19.04 -22.33
N GLU A 344 -9.11 -19.29 -21.05
CA GLU A 344 -9.80 -20.33 -20.30
C GLU A 344 -10.67 -19.68 -19.23
N LYS A 345 -11.89 -20.19 -19.03
CA LYS A 345 -12.77 -19.65 -17.99
C LYS A 345 -12.14 -19.86 -16.59
N PRO A 346 -11.96 -18.80 -15.78
CA PRO A 346 -11.50 -18.96 -14.40
C PRO A 346 -12.61 -19.50 -13.49
N ASP A 347 -12.20 -20.05 -12.35
CA ASP A 347 -13.12 -20.30 -11.24
C ASP A 347 -13.45 -19.01 -10.49
N LEU A 348 -12.48 -18.09 -10.41
CA LEU A 348 -12.63 -16.76 -9.83
C LEU A 348 -11.72 -15.76 -10.56
N ALA A 349 -12.30 -14.65 -11.01
CA ALA A 349 -11.52 -13.47 -11.38
C ALA A 349 -11.29 -12.57 -10.15
N VAL A 350 -10.16 -11.88 -10.12
CA VAL A 350 -9.68 -11.08 -8.99
C VAL A 350 -9.22 -9.73 -9.52
N ALA A 351 -9.84 -8.64 -9.08
CA ALA A 351 -9.49 -7.27 -9.43
C ALA A 351 -9.11 -6.50 -8.16
N PHE A 352 -7.82 -6.49 -7.82
CA PHE A 352 -7.34 -5.74 -6.66
C PHE A 352 -7.16 -4.28 -7.01
N HIS A 353 -7.82 -3.39 -6.27
CA HIS A 353 -7.61 -1.94 -6.35
C HIS A 353 -7.67 -1.43 -7.79
N SER A 354 -8.73 -1.81 -8.51
CA SER A 354 -8.90 -1.51 -9.93
C SER A 354 -8.89 -0.03 -10.25
N GLY A 355 -9.34 0.82 -9.31
CA GLY A 355 -9.44 2.26 -9.49
C GLY A 355 -10.32 2.65 -10.68
N PHE A 356 -11.21 1.75 -11.13
CA PHE A 356 -11.91 1.95 -12.41
C PHE A 356 -12.91 3.10 -12.33
N SER A 357 -13.38 3.44 -11.12
CA SER A 357 -14.25 4.58 -10.88
C SER A 357 -13.52 5.93 -10.89
N GLN A 358 -12.19 5.98 -10.75
CA GLN A 358 -11.49 7.25 -10.47
C GLN A 358 -10.37 7.56 -11.48
N GLU A 359 -9.66 6.56 -12.00
CA GLU A 359 -8.39 6.78 -12.72
C GLU A 359 -8.49 6.54 -14.23
N SER A 360 -9.22 5.51 -14.63
CA SER A 360 -9.19 5.04 -16.03
C SER A 360 -10.56 4.52 -16.49
N GLN A 361 -11.63 5.24 -16.11
CA GLN A 361 -13.02 4.85 -16.40
C GLN A 361 -13.24 4.41 -17.86
N MET A 362 -12.73 5.17 -18.84
CA MET A 362 -12.92 4.84 -20.26
C MET A 362 -12.20 3.56 -20.70
N ASP A 363 -10.96 3.36 -20.25
CA ASP A 363 -10.16 2.19 -20.63
C ASP A 363 -10.66 0.91 -19.95
N TRP A 364 -11.21 1.04 -18.74
CA TRP A 364 -11.78 -0.06 -17.99
C TRP A 364 -13.21 -0.41 -18.41
N LEU A 365 -13.97 0.52 -18.98
CA LEU A 365 -15.39 0.31 -19.28
C LEU A 365 -15.68 -1.00 -20.02
N PRO A 366 -14.94 -1.40 -21.09
CA PRO A 366 -15.23 -2.66 -21.77
C PRO A 366 -14.91 -3.89 -20.91
N THR A 367 -13.89 -3.81 -20.03
CA THR A 367 -13.61 -4.86 -19.04
C THR A 367 -14.75 -4.96 -18.03
N ILE A 368 -15.19 -3.84 -17.48
CA ILE A 368 -16.28 -3.80 -16.49
C ILE A 368 -17.58 -4.33 -17.10
N GLN A 369 -17.93 -3.91 -18.32
CA GLN A 369 -19.09 -4.43 -19.05
C GLN A 369 -19.02 -5.94 -19.29
N TYR A 370 -17.84 -6.49 -19.58
CA TYR A 370 -17.68 -7.95 -19.66
C TYR A 370 -17.94 -8.62 -18.30
N LEU A 371 -17.34 -8.09 -17.23
CA LEU A 371 -17.41 -8.68 -15.90
C LEU A 371 -18.85 -8.68 -15.33
N THR A 372 -19.71 -7.73 -15.70
CA THR A 372 -21.11 -7.72 -15.25
C THR A 372 -21.94 -8.89 -15.78
N VAL A 373 -21.52 -9.48 -16.90
CA VAL A 373 -22.20 -10.61 -17.56
C VAL A 373 -21.32 -11.87 -17.66
N ALA A 374 -20.15 -11.85 -17.03
CA ALA A 374 -19.18 -12.94 -17.13
C ALA A 374 -19.75 -14.24 -16.52
N PRO A 375 -19.44 -15.43 -17.09
CA PRO A 375 -19.92 -16.72 -16.59
C PRO A 375 -19.15 -17.21 -15.34
N HIS A 376 -18.39 -16.34 -14.70
CA HIS A 376 -17.56 -16.62 -13.53
C HIS A 376 -17.70 -15.45 -12.54
N PRO A 377 -17.59 -15.72 -11.23
CA PRO A 377 -17.58 -14.65 -10.24
C PRO A 377 -16.31 -13.81 -10.36
N THR A 378 -16.40 -12.58 -9.84
CA THR A 378 -15.24 -11.68 -9.75
C THR A 378 -15.22 -11.01 -8.38
N VAL A 379 -14.12 -11.17 -7.65
CA VAL A 379 -13.87 -10.44 -6.40
C VAL A 379 -13.10 -9.17 -6.69
N PHE A 380 -13.50 -8.08 -6.05
CA PHE A 380 -12.84 -6.78 -6.12
C PHE A 380 -12.42 -6.33 -4.74
N THR A 381 -11.39 -5.49 -4.67
CA THR A 381 -11.03 -4.77 -3.44
C THR A 381 -10.78 -3.30 -3.70
N SER A 382 -11.13 -2.44 -2.76
CA SER A 382 -10.88 -0.99 -2.82
C SER A 382 -10.17 -0.50 -1.55
N TYR A 383 -9.61 0.71 -1.59
CA TYR A 383 -8.87 1.30 -0.47
C TYR A 383 -9.79 1.96 0.55
N ASN A 384 -10.95 2.44 0.13
CA ASN A 384 -11.87 3.16 1.00
C ASN A 384 -13.33 2.93 0.61
N GLU A 385 -14.23 3.36 1.49
CA GLU A 385 -15.67 3.17 1.36
C GLU A 385 -16.26 3.95 0.19
N ASN A 386 -15.75 5.16 -0.08
CA ASN A 386 -16.22 5.98 -1.19
C ASN A 386 -15.92 5.31 -2.54
N GLU A 387 -14.70 4.81 -2.73
CA GLU A 387 -14.29 4.07 -3.93
C GLU A 387 -15.18 2.82 -4.11
N MET A 388 -15.38 2.04 -3.04
CA MET A 388 -16.29 0.89 -3.07
C MET A 388 -17.72 1.30 -3.47
N ALA A 389 -18.27 2.34 -2.87
CA ALA A 389 -19.63 2.80 -3.12
C ALA A 389 -19.80 3.31 -4.57
N GLU A 390 -18.83 4.06 -5.09
CA GLU A 390 -18.81 4.52 -6.48
C GLU A 390 -18.73 3.34 -7.47
N GLU A 391 -17.80 2.41 -7.25
CA GLU A 391 -17.59 1.24 -8.11
C GLU A 391 -18.82 0.33 -8.13
N THR A 392 -19.41 0.03 -6.96
CA THR A 392 -20.60 -0.82 -6.84
C THR A 392 -21.84 -0.15 -7.44
N ALA A 393 -21.99 1.18 -7.34
CA ALA A 393 -23.05 1.92 -8.00
C ALA A 393 -22.91 1.89 -9.54
N ILE A 394 -21.69 2.06 -10.07
CA ILE A 394 -21.42 1.96 -11.52
C ILE A 394 -21.78 0.55 -12.02
N LEU A 395 -21.29 -0.48 -11.33
CA LEU A 395 -21.56 -1.89 -11.66
C LEU A 395 -23.07 -2.20 -11.61
N GLY A 396 -23.78 -1.73 -10.58
CA GLY A 396 -25.23 -1.87 -10.46
C GLY A 396 -25.98 -1.17 -11.60
N GLY A 397 -25.56 0.04 -11.98
CA GLY A 397 -26.09 0.77 -13.13
C GLY A 397 -25.88 0.06 -14.47
N LEU A 398 -24.84 -0.78 -14.57
CA LEU A 398 -24.56 -1.64 -15.72
C LEU A 398 -25.26 -3.01 -15.64
N GLY A 399 -26.12 -3.24 -14.63
CA GLY A 399 -26.90 -4.47 -14.46
C GLY A 399 -26.12 -5.64 -13.84
N ALA A 400 -24.99 -5.37 -13.17
CA ALA A 400 -24.23 -6.42 -12.50
C ALA A 400 -25.06 -7.08 -11.38
N LYS A 401 -24.92 -8.41 -11.26
CA LYS A 401 -25.44 -9.16 -10.11
C LYS A 401 -24.35 -9.27 -9.06
N PHE A 402 -24.67 -8.92 -7.82
CA PHE A 402 -23.75 -9.05 -6.70
C PHE A 402 -24.04 -10.33 -5.92
N PHE A 403 -22.99 -11.07 -5.61
CA PHE A 403 -23.03 -12.05 -4.52
C PHE A 403 -22.83 -11.32 -3.18
N LEU A 404 -21.93 -10.33 -3.16
CA LEU A 404 -21.65 -9.44 -2.04
C LEU A 404 -21.55 -8.00 -2.57
N SER A 405 -22.39 -7.10 -2.06
CA SER A 405 -22.52 -5.72 -2.58
C SER A 405 -21.52 -4.72 -2.00
N GLY A 406 -20.62 -5.14 -1.11
CA GLY A 406 -19.62 -4.27 -0.47
C GLY A 406 -19.68 -4.32 1.04
N GLU A 407 -18.55 -4.61 1.67
CA GLU A 407 -18.36 -4.52 3.13
C GLU A 407 -16.88 -4.34 3.48
N LEU A 408 -16.61 -4.10 4.77
CA LEU A 408 -15.24 -4.08 5.29
C LEU A 408 -14.64 -5.48 5.18
N ASN A 409 -13.49 -5.59 4.53
CA ASN A 409 -12.76 -6.85 4.41
C ASN A 409 -12.10 -7.19 5.76
N LYS A 410 -12.51 -8.31 6.33
CA LYS A 410 -11.93 -8.86 7.56
C LYS A 410 -10.43 -9.18 7.40
N TRP A 411 -10.00 -9.51 6.18
CA TRP A 411 -8.64 -9.92 5.84
C TRP A 411 -7.79 -8.82 5.19
N ARG A 412 -8.20 -7.56 5.34
CA ARG A 412 -7.41 -6.40 4.92
C ARG A 412 -6.06 -6.36 5.63
N GLY A 413 -5.09 -5.66 5.03
CA GLY A 413 -3.85 -5.32 5.72
C GLY A 413 -4.15 -4.42 6.93
N LEU A 414 -3.39 -4.58 8.02
CA LEU A 414 -3.62 -3.86 9.29
C LEU A 414 -2.56 -2.78 9.56
N CYS A 415 -1.59 -2.59 8.67
CA CYS A 415 -0.73 -1.40 8.70
C CYS A 415 -1.50 -0.19 8.15
N PRO A 416 -1.68 0.88 8.95
CA PRO A 416 -2.26 2.12 8.47
C PRO A 416 -1.30 2.81 7.49
N VAL A 417 -1.82 3.25 6.34
CA VAL A 417 -1.07 4.07 5.39
C VAL A 417 -1.62 5.48 5.40
N LEU A 418 -0.80 6.45 5.80
CA LEU A 418 -1.18 7.87 5.84
C LEU A 418 -1.41 8.40 4.41
N GLU A 419 -2.61 8.90 4.15
CA GLU A 419 -2.93 9.64 2.93
C GLU A 419 -3.15 11.12 3.26
N VAL A 420 -2.27 11.94 2.72
CA VAL A 420 -2.18 13.38 3.02
C VAL A 420 -2.97 14.24 2.04
N MET A 421 -3.57 13.62 1.02
CA MET A 421 -4.31 14.29 -0.04
C MET A 421 -5.81 13.97 -0.04
N GLU A 422 -6.34 13.26 0.96
CA GLU A 422 -7.77 12.98 1.08
C GLU A 422 -8.60 14.20 1.54
N GLU A 423 -9.92 14.08 1.34
CA GLU A 423 -10.90 15.07 1.76
C GLU A 423 -10.85 15.35 3.27
N LYS A 424 -10.78 14.27 4.05
CA LYS A 424 -10.60 14.31 5.49
C LYS A 424 -9.11 14.40 5.83
N GLU A 425 -8.78 15.34 6.71
CA GLU A 425 -7.41 15.50 7.19
C GLU A 425 -6.94 14.24 7.89
N ASN A 426 -5.66 13.89 7.69
CA ASN A 426 -5.01 12.80 8.42
C ASN A 426 -5.70 11.45 8.23
N SER A 427 -6.31 11.27 7.06
CA SER A 427 -6.91 10.00 6.66
C SER A 427 -5.83 8.92 6.57
N VAL A 428 -6.19 7.72 7.00
CA VAL A 428 -5.42 6.52 6.78
C VAL A 428 -6.27 5.53 6.01
N TYR A 429 -5.64 4.77 5.12
CA TYR A 429 -6.28 3.63 4.49
C TYR A 429 -5.51 2.35 4.82
N TYR A 430 -6.19 1.24 4.57
CA TYR A 430 -5.65 -0.09 4.74
C TYR A 430 -5.65 -0.80 3.38
N LEU A 431 -4.67 -1.67 3.13
CA LEU A 431 -4.64 -2.44 1.88
C LEU A 431 -5.80 -3.43 1.84
N HIS A 432 -6.49 -3.52 0.72
CA HIS A 432 -7.70 -4.32 0.52
C HIS A 432 -8.79 -4.07 1.57
N GLN A 433 -8.97 -2.82 1.98
CA GLN A 433 -9.85 -2.44 3.11
C GLN A 433 -11.30 -2.85 2.91
N TYR A 434 -11.84 -2.65 1.72
CA TYR A 434 -13.19 -3.06 1.36
C TYR A 434 -13.14 -4.07 0.22
N TRP A 435 -14.16 -4.90 0.15
CA TRP A 435 -14.29 -5.92 -0.88
C TRP A 435 -15.74 -6.13 -1.28
N TYR A 436 -15.95 -6.60 -2.50
CA TYR A 436 -17.25 -6.96 -3.04
C TYR A 436 -17.09 -8.06 -4.09
N ILE A 437 -18.17 -8.79 -4.37
CA ILE A 437 -18.14 -9.94 -5.27
C ILE A 437 -19.29 -9.83 -6.27
N LEU A 438 -18.94 -9.79 -7.55
CA LEU A 438 -19.89 -10.02 -8.63
C LEU A 438 -20.21 -11.51 -8.72
N ALA A 439 -21.49 -11.84 -8.79
CA ALA A 439 -21.94 -13.19 -9.08
C ALA A 439 -21.60 -13.54 -10.53
N GLY A 440 -21.15 -14.78 -10.77
CA GLY A 440 -21.07 -15.30 -12.12
C GLY A 440 -22.46 -15.40 -12.73
N GLY A 441 -22.60 -14.95 -13.97
CA GLY A 441 -23.80 -15.12 -14.78
C GLY A 441 -24.01 -16.60 -15.11
N GLY A 442 -24.63 -17.34 -14.19
CA GLY A 442 -25.25 -18.62 -14.51
C GLY A 442 -26.51 -18.37 -15.34
N LYS A 443 -26.54 -18.93 -16.54
CA LYS A 443 -27.76 -19.55 -17.04
C LYS A 443 -27.72 -21.02 -16.65
#